data_AF-A0A6N9P7R8-F1
#
_entry.id   AF-A0A6N9P7R8-F1
#
_cell.length_a   1.000
_cell.length_b   1.000
_cell.length_c   1.000
_cell.angle_alpha   90.00
_cell.angle_beta   90.00
_cell.angle_gamma   90.00
#
_symmetry.space_group_name_H-M   'P 1'
#
loop_
_entity.id
_entity.type
_entity.pdbx_description
1 polymer ?
#
loop_
_entity_poly.entity_id
_entity_poly.type
_entity_poly.pdbx_seq_one_letter_code
_entity_poly.pdbx_strand_id
1 'polypeptide(L)' 'MEQKEVLPVPPKTDAQKKAQKKYMEHIATIQIRTTEERRETIKDHATSCGESVNVFINRAIDETMQRDNESDGE' A
#
# COMPACT_ATOMS: atom_id res chain seq x y z
N MET A 1 22.23 -25.25 8.90
CA MET A 1 21.59 -24.11 8.22
C MET A 1 21.83 -22.90 9.10
N GLU A 2 22.47 -21.88 8.53
CA GLU A 2 23.07 -20.74 9.22
C GLU A 2 22.02 -19.94 10.00
N GLN A 3 22.21 -19.81 11.31
CA GLN A 3 21.45 -18.85 12.11
C GLN A 3 21.96 -17.47 11.70
N LYS A 4 21.20 -16.73 10.88
CA LYS A 4 21.46 -15.31 10.65
C LYS A 4 21.29 -14.59 11.98
N GLU A 5 22.41 -14.23 12.58
CA GLU A 5 22.46 -13.36 13.75
C GLU A 5 21.87 -12.01 13.35
N VAL A 6 20.61 -11.76 13.77
CA VAL A 6 19.97 -10.46 13.55
C VAL A 6 20.57 -9.52 14.57
N LEU A 7 21.54 -8.70 14.15
CA LEU A 7 22.09 -7.63 14.97
C LEU A 7 20.94 -6.76 15.52
N PRO A 8 20.96 -6.40 16.82
CA PRO A 8 19.91 -5.57 17.40
C PRO A 8 19.91 -4.20 16.71
N VAL A 9 18.78 -3.84 16.10
CA VAL A 9 18.59 -2.52 15.50
C VAL A 9 18.74 -1.47 16.61
N PRO A 10 19.67 -0.51 16.48
CA PRO A 10 19.87 0.51 17.50
C PRO A 10 18.58 1.31 17.72
N PRO A 11 18.33 1.78 18.95
CA PRO A 11 17.14 2.57 19.25
C PRO A 11 17.12 3.84 18.40
N LYS A 12 15.94 4.19 17.87
CA LYS A 12 15.77 5.41 17.07
C LYS A 12 16.09 6.64 17.91
N THR A 13 16.88 7.54 17.34
CA THR A 13 17.11 8.89 17.89
C THR A 13 15.80 9.69 17.90
N ASP A 14 15.74 10.74 18.72
CA ASP A 14 14.54 11.60 18.77
C ASP A 14 14.28 12.32 17.44
N ALA A 15 15.34 12.66 16.70
CA ALA A 15 15.23 13.18 15.35
C ALA A 15 14.54 12.17 14.40
N GLN A 16 14.94 10.89 14.45
CA GLN A 16 14.32 9.83 13.65
C GLN A 16 12.86 9.58 14.05
N LYS A 17 12.53 9.61 15.35
CA LYS A 17 11.13 9.51 15.82
C LYS A 17 10.27 10.66 15.29
N LYS A 18 10.77 11.90 15.34
CA LYS A 18 10.07 13.09 14.83
C LYS A 18 9.85 13.01 13.32
N ALA A 19 10.87 12.59 12.56
CA ALA A 19 10.76 12.41 11.11
C ALA A 19 9.73 11.33 10.74
N GLN A 20 9.76 10.19 11.44
CA GLN A 20 8.78 9.13 11.24
C GLN A 20 7.36 9.59 11.57
N LYS A 21 7.16 10.31 12.68
CA LYS A 21 5.86 10.85 13.06
C LYS A 21 5.32 11.78 11.97
N LYS A 22 6.12 12.74 11.51
CA LYS A 22 5.74 13.69 10.45
C LYS A 22 5.39 12.99 9.14
N TYR A 23 6.09 11.92 8.79
CA TYR A 23 5.73 11.10 7.64
C TYR A 23 4.36 10.45 7.81
N MET A 24 4.09 9.84 8.96
CA MET A 24 2.83 9.14 9.22
C MET A 24 1.62 10.07 9.37
N GLU A 25 1.81 11.34 9.74
CA GLU A 25 0.73 12.34 9.89
C GLU A 25 -0.11 12.53 8.62
N HIS A 26 0.44 12.23 7.44
CA HIS A 26 -0.23 12.40 6.15
C HIS A 26 -0.64 11.08 5.50
N ILE A 27 -0.48 9.94 6.18
CA ILE A 27 -0.71 8.62 5.61
C ILE A 27 -1.91 7.97 6.30
N ALA A 28 -2.98 7.73 5.53
CA ALA A 28 -4.09 6.89 5.94
C ALA A 28 -3.91 5.47 5.38
N THR A 29 -4.31 4.44 6.14
CA THR A 29 -4.29 3.04 5.68
C THR A 29 -5.71 2.56 5.45
N ILE A 30 -5.98 2.04 4.27
CA ILE A 30 -7.25 1.37 3.93
C ILE A 30 -7.07 -0.14 4.12
N GLN A 31 -7.91 -0.76 4.95
CA GLN A 31 -7.90 -2.21 5.16
C GLN A 31 -9.03 -2.86 4.36
N ILE A 32 -8.67 -3.82 3.50
CA ILE A 32 -9.61 -4.57 2.67
C ILE A 32 -9.62 -6.03 3.12
N ARG A 33 -10.80 -6.57 3.42
CA ARG A 33 -10.99 -8.00 3.68
C ARG A 33 -11.36 -8.70 2.37
N THR A 34 -10.65 -9.75 2.03
CA THR A 34 -10.88 -10.54 0.83
C THR A 34 -10.34 -11.96 0.99
N THR A 35 -10.55 -12.84 0.02
CA THR A 35 -10.01 -14.21 0.04
C THR A 35 -8.53 -14.22 -0.35
N GLU A 36 -7.79 -15.26 0.04
CA GLU A 36 -6.38 -15.40 -0.32
C GLU A 36 -6.20 -15.49 -1.84
N GLU A 37 -7.04 -16.28 -2.51
CA GLU A 37 -7.07 -16.41 -3.97
C GLU A 37 -7.24 -15.05 -4.65
N ARG A 38 -8.21 -14.25 -4.22
CA ARG A 38 -8.45 -12.92 -4.81
C ARG A 38 -7.27 -11.97 -4.58
N ARG A 39 -6.61 -12.06 -3.42
CA ARG A 39 -5.39 -11.30 -3.14
C ARG A 39 -4.25 -11.69 -4.09
N GLU A 40 -4.10 -12.96 -4.41
CA GLU A 40 -3.11 -13.44 -5.38
C GLU A 40 -3.44 -12.97 -6.79
N THR A 41 -4.70 -13.08 -7.23
CA THR A 41 -5.14 -12.53 -8.53
C THR A 41 -4.83 -11.03 -8.66
N ILE A 42 -5.10 -10.24 -7.61
CA ILE A 42 -4.78 -8.81 -7.60
C ILE A 42 -3.27 -8.58 -7.73
N LYS A 43 -2.46 -9.38 -7.03
CA LYS A 43 -0.99 -9.28 -7.07
C LYS A 43 -0.43 -9.61 -8.44
N ASP A 44 -0.90 -10.68 -9.07
CA ASP A 44 -0.44 -11.09 -10.39
C ASP A 44 -0.84 -10.07 -11.46
N HIS A 45 -2.05 -9.52 -11.35
CA HIS A 45 -2.51 -8.46 -12.25
C HIS A 45 -1.69 -7.16 -12.10
N ALA A 46 -1.44 -6.69 -10.87
CA ALA A 46 -0.59 -5.53 -10.66
C ALA A 46 0.83 -5.77 -11.25
N THR A 47 1.37 -6.97 -11.05
CA THR A 47 2.68 -7.35 -11.59
C THR A 47 2.70 -7.36 -13.13
N SER A 48 1.65 -7.89 -13.77
CA SER A 48 1.55 -7.91 -15.24
C SER A 48 1.36 -6.51 -15.84
N CYS A 49 0.75 -5.59 -15.09
CA CYS A 49 0.69 -4.16 -15.41
C CYS A 49 2.00 -3.40 -15.13
N GLY A 50 3.01 -4.06 -14.54
CA GLY A 50 4.30 -3.44 -14.22
C GLY A 50 4.25 -2.49 -13.02
N GLU A 51 3.27 -2.63 -12.14
CA GLU A 51 3.04 -1.75 -10.99
C GLU A 51 2.96 -2.53 -9.66
N SER A 52 3.07 -1.81 -8.54
CA SER A 52 2.87 -2.43 -7.23
C SER A 52 1.37 -2.60 -6.93
N VAL A 53 1.03 -3.58 -6.07
CA VAL A 53 -0.37 -3.78 -5.62
C VAL A 53 -0.98 -2.51 -5.05
N ASN A 54 -0.21 -1.70 -4.31
CA ASN A 54 -0.70 -0.46 -3.75
C ASN A 54 -1.01 0.58 -4.83
N VAL A 55 -0.16 0.71 -5.85
CA VAL A 55 -0.39 1.63 -6.97
C VAL A 55 -1.61 1.17 -7.77
N PHE A 56 -1.70 -0.13 -8.08
CA PHE A 56 -2.84 -0.71 -8.77
C PHE A 56 -4.17 -0.44 -8.06
N ILE A 57 -4.24 -0.67 -6.74
CA ILE A 57 -5.47 -0.45 -5.97
C ILE A 57 -5.89 1.01 -5.98
N ASN A 58 -4.97 1.95 -5.79
CA ASN A 58 -5.32 3.38 -5.81
C ASN A 58 -5.78 3.80 -7.22
N ARG A 59 -5.07 3.37 -8.27
CA ARG A 59 -5.47 3.62 -9.66
C ARG A 59 -6.87 3.09 -9.95
N ALA A 60 -7.18 1.86 -9.55
CA ALA A 60 -8.50 1.27 -9.76
C ALA A 60 -9.62 2.01 -9.02
N ILE A 61 -9.34 2.53 -7.82
CA ILE A 61 -10.28 3.37 -7.07
C ILE A 61 -10.50 4.70 -7.81
N ASP A 62 -9.42 5.38 -8.20
CA ASP A 62 -9.48 6.67 -8.90
C ASP A 62 -10.25 6.56 -10.23
N GLU A 63 -9.94 5.55 -11.04
CA GLU A 63 -10.64 5.28 -12.31
C GLU A 63 -12.13 4.99 -12.11
N THR A 64 -12.49 4.32 -11.02
CA THR A 64 -13.89 4.02 -10.72
C THR A 64 -14.63 5.27 -10.26
N MET A 65 -14.05 6.04 -9.33
CA MET A 65 -14.63 7.31 -8.88
C MET A 65 -14.78 8.31 -10.04
N GLN A 66 -13.81 8.37 -10.96
CA GLN A 66 -13.90 9.22 -12.13
C GLN A 66 -15.07 8.80 -13.02
N ARG A 67 -15.20 7.51 -13.33
CA ARG A 67 -16.29 6.97 -14.16
C ARG A 67 -17.65 7.25 -13.54
N ASP A 68 -17.79 7.06 -12.23
CA ASP A 68 -19.04 7.31 -11.51
C ASP A 68 -19.44 8.79 -11.58
N ASN A 69 -18.48 9.70 -11.35
CA ASN A 69 -18.71 11.15 -11.47
C ASN A 69 -19.07 11.60 -12.91
N GLU A 70 -18.53 10.95 -13.92
CA GLU A 70 -18.88 11.21 -15.34
C GLU A 70 -20.30 10.69 -15.67
N SER A 71 -20.75 9.64 -14.98
CA SER A 71 -22.07 9.01 -15.18
C SER A 71 -23.21 9.80 -14.51
N ASP A 72 -22.93 10.45 -13.38
CA ASP A 72 -23.92 11.21 -12.60
C ASP A 72 -24.18 12.63 -13.16
N GLY A 73 -23.47 13.03 -14.21
CA GLY A 73 -23.56 14.34 -14.87
C GLY A 73 -24.52 14.41 -16.07
N GLU A 74 -25.25 13.33 -16.38
CA GLU A 74 -26.16 13.19 -17.52
C GLU A 74 -27.63 13.02 -17.07
#